data_AF-A0A699R185-F1
#
_entry.id   AF-A0A699R185-F1
#
_cell.length_a   1.000
_cell.length_b   1.000
_cell.length_c   1.000
_cell.angle_alpha   90.00
_cell.angle_beta   90.00
_cell.angle_gamma   90.00
#
_symmetry.space_group_name_H-M   'P 1'
#
loop_
_entity.id
_entity.type
_entity.pdbx_description
1 polymer ?
#
loop_
_entity_poly.entity_id
_entity_poly.type
_entity_poly.pdbx_seq_one_letter_code
_entity_poly.pdbx_strand_id
1 'polypeptide(L)'
;DKLSDKELKQIKADDQGIQTILLGLPEDTYAVVDSCETAQEIWLRVQQIMKGSDIGIQEKKAKLFNEWERFTSNEGESIESYYHRFLKLMNDLKRNKHFPEKIAINLKFLNNLQPEWSRRVTIIHQTKDLHTADYTQLYDILKYNQKELDELKAE
;
A
#
# COMPACT_ATOMS: atom_id res chain seq x y z
N ASP A 1 -43.87 22.72 -22.53
CA ASP A 1 -44.11 22.17 -21.19
C ASP A 1 -43.77 23.17 -20.10
N LYS A 2 -44.61 23.30 -19.08
CA LYS A 2 -44.29 24.05 -17.84
C LYS A 2 -43.67 23.05 -16.85
N LEU A 3 -42.48 23.35 -16.36
CA LEU A 3 -41.87 22.60 -15.25
C LEU A 3 -42.80 22.66 -14.03
N SER A 4 -42.90 21.53 -13.34
CA SER A 4 -43.64 21.41 -12.08
C SER A 4 -42.89 22.09 -10.93
N ASP A 5 -43.62 22.49 -9.88
CA ASP A 5 -43.04 23.08 -8.67
C ASP A 5 -41.98 22.18 -8.01
N LYS A 6 -42.07 20.87 -8.22
CA LYS A 6 -41.11 19.89 -7.73
C LYS A 6 -39.79 19.97 -8.50
N GLU A 7 -39.85 20.05 -9.83
CA GLU A 7 -38.67 20.18 -10.69
C GLU A 7 -37.96 21.52 -10.43
N LEU A 8 -38.72 22.61 -10.24
CA LEU A 8 -38.16 23.93 -9.92
C LEU A 8 -37.41 23.94 -8.58
N LYS A 9 -37.95 23.25 -7.56
CA LYS A 9 -37.28 23.10 -6.26
C LYS A 9 -36.02 22.25 -6.37
N GLN A 10 -36.03 21.22 -7.20
CA GLN A 10 -34.86 20.35 -7.41
C GLN A 10 -33.74 21.12 -8.10
N ILE A 11 -34.03 21.87 -9.17
CA ILE A 11 -33.06 22.71 -9.89
C ILE A 11 -32.39 23.69 -8.92
N LYS A 12 -33.20 24.40 -8.11
CA LYS A 12 -32.67 25.37 -7.15
C LYS A 12 -31.77 24.74 -6.09
N ALA A 13 -32.12 23.54 -5.61
CA ALA A 13 -31.29 22.81 -4.66
C ALA A 13 -29.96 22.36 -5.29
N ASP A 14 -30.00 21.97 -6.56
CA ASP A 14 -28.82 21.53 -7.31
C ASP A 14 -27.88 22.71 -7.61
N ASP A 15 -28.41 23.86 -8.04
CA ASP A 15 -27.64 25.10 -8.23
C ASP A 15 -26.88 25.51 -6.95
N GLN A 16 -27.56 25.43 -5.80
CA GLN A 16 -26.95 25.71 -4.50
C GLN A 16 -25.87 24.68 -4.15
N GLY A 17 -26.10 23.40 -4.45
CA GLY A 17 -25.13 22.34 -4.27
C GLY A 17 -23.88 22.56 -5.12
N ILE A 18 -24.05 22.87 -6.40
CA ILE A 18 -22.97 23.16 -7.34
C ILE A 18 -22.14 24.33 -6.83
N GLN A 19 -22.77 25.46 -6.49
CA GLN A 19 -22.06 26.64 -5.99
C GLN A 19 -21.26 26.33 -4.71
N THR A 20 -21.86 25.58 -3.78
CA THR A 20 -21.21 25.22 -2.52
C THR A 20 -19.98 24.33 -2.75
N ILE A 21 -20.07 23.36 -3.66
CA ILE A 21 -18.96 22.46 -3.99
C ILE A 21 -17.84 23.26 -4.68
N LEU A 22 -18.18 24.08 -5.69
CA LEU A 22 -17.19 24.86 -6.43
C LEU A 22 -16.42 25.83 -5.53
N LEU A 23 -17.08 26.52 -4.59
CA LEU A 23 -16.42 27.40 -3.62
C LEU A 23 -15.38 26.68 -2.73
N GLY A 24 -15.54 25.38 -2.52
CA GLY A 24 -14.60 24.56 -1.75
C GLY A 24 -13.46 23.95 -2.58
N LEU A 25 -13.48 24.10 -3.90
CA LEU A 25 -12.52 23.48 -4.81
C LEU A 25 -11.46 24.48 -5.29
N PRO A 26 -10.20 24.04 -5.44
CA PRO A 26 -9.18 24.80 -6.16
C PRO A 26 -9.57 25.07 -7.62
N GLU A 27 -9.25 26.26 -8.12
CA GLU A 27 -9.65 26.74 -9.46
C GLU A 27 -9.14 25.85 -10.61
N ASP A 28 -7.99 25.19 -10.42
CA ASP A 28 -7.41 24.23 -11.37
C ASP A 28 -8.22 22.93 -11.53
N THR A 29 -9.17 22.66 -10.62
CA THR A 29 -10.05 21.48 -10.71
C THR A 29 -11.35 21.74 -11.48
N TYR A 30 -11.69 23.01 -11.78
CA TYR A 30 -12.92 23.37 -12.49
C TYR A 30 -13.01 22.79 -13.89
N ALA A 31 -11.90 22.77 -14.63
CA ALA A 31 -11.84 22.17 -15.97
C ALA A 31 -12.21 20.68 -15.98
N VAL A 32 -12.13 19.99 -14.84
CA VAL A 32 -12.42 18.55 -14.72
C VAL A 32 -13.89 18.26 -14.39
N VAL A 33 -14.63 19.29 -13.95
CA VAL A 33 -16.05 19.22 -13.57
C VAL A 33 -16.96 20.11 -14.43
N ASP A 34 -16.40 20.86 -15.38
CA ASP A 34 -17.11 21.72 -16.37
C ASP A 34 -18.24 20.97 -17.10
N SER A 35 -18.02 19.71 -17.46
CA SER A 35 -19.01 18.89 -18.15
C SER A 35 -20.08 18.27 -17.24
N CYS A 36 -20.07 18.53 -15.93
CA CYS A 36 -21.05 17.99 -14.98
C CYS A 36 -22.23 18.96 -14.83
N GLU A 37 -23.45 18.44 -14.93
CA GLU A 37 -24.67 19.27 -14.91
C GLU A 37 -25.31 19.32 -13.53
N THR A 38 -25.00 18.35 -12.65
CA THR A 38 -25.62 18.24 -11.32
C THR A 38 -24.62 18.29 -10.19
N ALA A 39 -25.07 18.71 -9.00
CA ALA A 39 -24.21 18.72 -7.80
C ALA A 39 -23.73 17.30 -7.46
N GLN A 40 -24.56 16.27 -7.73
CA GLN A 40 -24.20 14.87 -7.53
C GLN A 40 -23.06 14.43 -8.45
N GLU A 41 -23.09 14.80 -9.74
CA GLU A 41 -22.04 14.47 -10.70
C GLU A 41 -20.72 15.13 -10.35
N ILE A 42 -20.75 16.43 -10.01
CA ILE A 42 -19.56 17.16 -9.56
C ILE A 42 -18.98 16.49 -8.31
N TRP A 43 -19.82 16.16 -7.32
CA TRP A 43 -19.37 15.50 -6.10
C TRP A 43 -18.71 14.14 -6.38
N LEU A 44 -19.31 13.30 -7.22
CA LEU A 44 -18.74 12.02 -7.62
C LEU A 44 -17.40 12.20 -8.34
N ARG A 45 -17.28 13.21 -9.21
CA ARG A 45 -16.06 13.50 -9.94
C ARG A 45 -14.94 13.98 -9.01
N VAL A 46 -15.25 14.85 -8.06
CA VAL A 46 -14.31 15.27 -6.99
C VAL A 46 -13.84 14.08 -6.18
N GLN A 47 -14.77 13.19 -5.78
CA GLN A 47 -14.40 11.98 -5.06
C GLN A 47 -13.45 11.08 -5.87
N GLN A 48 -13.66 10.94 -7.18
CA GLN A 48 -12.76 10.19 -8.07
C GLN A 48 -11.38 10.86 -8.20
N ILE A 49 -11.31 12.19 -8.26
CA ILE A 49 -10.02 12.90 -8.31
C ILE A 49 -9.25 12.69 -7.00
N MET A 50 -9.93 12.83 -5.86
CA MET A 50 -9.29 12.71 -4.54
C MET A 50 -8.89 11.28 -4.19
N LYS A 51 -9.71 10.29 -4.55
CA LYS A 51 -9.46 8.87 -4.23
C LYS A 51 -8.72 8.11 -5.34
N GLY A 52 -8.68 8.67 -6.56
CA GLY A 52 -8.32 7.96 -7.79
C GLY A 52 -9.54 7.30 -8.45
N SER A 53 -9.45 7.02 -9.76
CA SER A 53 -10.46 6.22 -10.45
C SER A 53 -10.44 4.77 -9.95
N ASP A 54 -11.56 4.07 -10.04
CA ASP A 54 -11.62 2.65 -9.67
C ASP A 54 -10.57 1.83 -10.43
N ILE A 55 -10.37 2.13 -11.72
CA ILE A 55 -9.32 1.53 -12.55
C ILE A 55 -7.94 1.80 -11.95
N GLY A 56 -7.61 3.06 -11.64
CA GLY A 56 -6.32 3.42 -11.04
C GLY A 56 -6.10 2.80 -9.66
N ILE A 57 -7.15 2.63 -8.86
CA ILE A 57 -7.10 1.93 -7.57
C ILE A 57 -6.79 0.44 -7.79
N GLN A 58 -7.45 -0.21 -8.76
CA GLN A 58 -7.20 -1.62 -9.08
C GLN A 58 -5.80 -1.83 -9.67
N GLU A 59 -5.34 -0.96 -10.57
CA GLU A 59 -3.97 -1.00 -11.11
C GLU A 59 -2.93 -0.86 -10.00
N LYS A 60 -3.14 0.06 -9.05
CA LYS A 60 -2.25 0.22 -7.89
C LYS A 60 -2.21 -1.06 -7.04
N LYS A 61 -3.36 -1.70 -6.81
CA LYS A 61 -3.44 -2.99 -6.09
C LYS A 61 -2.70 -4.10 -6.84
N ALA A 62 -2.93 -4.22 -8.15
CA ALA A 62 -2.27 -5.22 -8.98
C ALA A 62 -0.75 -5.02 -9.00
N LYS A 63 -0.28 -3.77 -9.10
CA LYS A 63 1.14 -3.45 -9.02
C LYS A 63 1.75 -3.86 -7.68
N LEU A 64 1.09 -3.53 -6.57
CA LEU A 64 1.56 -3.90 -5.24
C LEU A 64 1.58 -5.43 -5.02
N PHE A 65 0.58 -6.13 -5.54
CA PHE A 65 0.55 -7.59 -5.52
C PHE A 65 1.70 -8.20 -6.33
N ASN A 66 1.97 -7.67 -7.53
CA ASN A 66 3.11 -8.08 -8.34
C ASN A 66 4.45 -7.83 -7.63
N GLU A 67 4.60 -6.67 -6.97
CA GLU A 67 5.78 -6.35 -6.16
C GLU A 67 5.94 -7.35 -5.00
N TRP A 68 4.85 -7.70 -4.33
CA TRP A 68 4.85 -8.75 -3.30
C TRP A 68 5.27 -10.11 -3.86
N GLU A 69 4.64 -10.58 -4.93
CA GLU A 69 4.95 -11.89 -5.51
C GLU A 69 6.40 -12.00 -5.93
N ARG A 70 6.91 -10.97 -6.61
CA ARG A 70 8.28 -10.92 -7.14
C ARG A 70 9.32 -10.49 -6.11
N PHE A 71 8.92 -10.19 -4.88
CA PHE A 71 9.85 -9.73 -3.86
C PHE A 71 10.89 -10.80 -3.55
N THR A 72 12.15 -10.47 -3.85
CA THR A 72 13.32 -11.28 -3.54
C THR A 72 14.51 -10.41 -3.16
N SER A 73 15.48 -10.99 -2.46
CA SER A 73 16.76 -10.37 -2.16
C SER A 73 17.57 -10.22 -3.44
N ASN A 74 18.26 -9.09 -3.59
CA ASN A 74 19.16 -8.89 -4.72
C ASN A 74 20.53 -9.55 -4.42
N GLU A 75 21.30 -9.84 -5.48
CA GLU A 75 22.68 -10.32 -5.34
C GLU A 75 23.54 -9.25 -4.66
N GLY A 76 24.36 -9.66 -3.68
CA GLY A 76 25.21 -8.74 -2.90
C GLY A 76 24.46 -7.79 -1.97
N GLU A 77 23.14 -7.92 -1.84
CA GLU A 77 22.35 -7.10 -0.94
C GLU A 77 22.63 -7.42 0.53
N SER A 78 22.86 -6.38 1.34
CA SER A 78 22.97 -6.56 2.79
C SER A 78 21.62 -6.89 3.42
N ILE A 79 21.63 -7.65 4.52
CA ILE A 79 20.40 -7.98 5.26
C ILE A 79 19.65 -6.73 5.73
N GLU A 80 20.36 -5.66 6.01
CA GLU A 80 19.79 -4.37 6.39
C GLU A 80 19.06 -3.71 5.22
N SER A 81 19.65 -3.66 4.02
CA SER A 81 18.97 -3.16 2.82
C SER A 81 17.71 -3.98 2.52
N TYR A 82 17.83 -5.31 2.57
CA TYR A 82 16.71 -6.23 2.36
C TYR A 82 15.55 -5.96 3.33
N TYR A 83 15.86 -5.84 4.62
CA TYR A 83 14.88 -5.53 5.66
C TYR A 83 14.17 -4.20 5.41
N HIS A 84 14.89 -3.13 5.06
CA HIS A 84 14.27 -1.84 4.77
C HIS A 84 13.32 -1.88 3.56
N ARG A 85 13.70 -2.61 2.49
CA ARG A 85 12.80 -2.82 1.34
C ARG A 85 11.56 -3.61 1.72
N PHE A 86 11.73 -4.67 2.52
CA PHE A 86 10.60 -5.48 2.99
C PHE A 86 9.67 -4.66 3.89
N LEU A 87 10.22 -3.89 4.84
CA LEU A 87 9.45 -3.01 5.72
C LEU A 87 8.64 -1.98 4.93
N LYS A 88 9.23 -1.39 3.87
CA LYS A 88 8.50 -0.48 2.97
C LYS A 88 7.32 -1.19 2.30
N LEU A 89 7.55 -2.37 1.71
CA LEU A 89 6.50 -3.18 1.09
C LEU A 89 5.37 -3.53 2.09
N MET A 90 5.73 -3.91 3.32
CA MET A 90 4.75 -4.22 4.37
C MET A 90 3.92 -3.01 4.77
N ASN A 91 4.55 -1.84 4.87
CA ASN A 91 3.86 -0.58 5.15
C ASN A 91 2.88 -0.21 4.01
N ASP A 92 3.28 -0.42 2.76
CA ASP A 92 2.43 -0.15 1.60
C ASP A 92 1.23 -1.13 1.55
N LEU A 93 1.45 -2.42 1.81
CA LEU A 93 0.38 -3.42 1.94
C LEU A 93 -0.64 -3.05 3.03
N LYS A 94 -0.15 -2.67 4.22
CA LYS A 94 -0.99 -2.24 5.34
C LYS A 94 -1.84 -1.02 5.01
N ARG A 95 -1.28 0.00 4.36
CA ARG A 95 -2.01 1.21 3.93
C ARG A 95 -3.12 0.91 2.92
N ASN A 96 -2.94 -0.11 2.09
CA ASN A 96 -3.90 -0.50 1.06
C ASN A 96 -4.93 -1.54 1.55
N LYS A 97 -4.99 -1.82 2.87
CA LYS A 97 -5.90 -2.79 3.52
C LYS A 97 -5.78 -4.23 2.97
N HIS A 98 -4.64 -4.56 2.39
CA HIS A 98 -4.33 -5.90 1.88
C HIS A 98 -3.15 -6.43 2.67
N PHE A 99 -3.42 -7.17 3.73
CA PHE A 99 -2.38 -7.60 4.66
C PHE A 99 -2.44 -9.11 4.84
N PRO A 100 -1.43 -9.86 4.37
CA PRO A 100 -1.36 -11.30 4.59
C PRO A 100 -1.30 -11.64 6.08
N GLU A 101 -1.59 -12.89 6.43
CA GLU A 101 -1.39 -13.37 7.79
C GLU A 101 0.09 -13.27 8.19
N LYS A 102 0.33 -13.10 9.49
CA LYS A 102 1.67 -12.95 10.06
C LYS A 102 2.63 -14.08 9.64
N ILE A 103 2.15 -15.33 9.65
CA ILE A 103 2.97 -16.46 9.19
C ILE A 103 3.37 -16.32 7.72
N ALA A 104 2.46 -15.91 6.84
CA ALA A 104 2.76 -15.71 5.43
C ALA A 104 3.82 -14.61 5.25
N ILE A 105 3.76 -13.56 6.06
CA ILE A 105 4.76 -12.49 6.07
C ILE A 105 6.13 -13.01 6.50
N ASN A 106 6.19 -13.75 7.59
CA ASN A 106 7.43 -14.31 8.11
C ASN A 106 8.06 -15.31 7.14
N LEU A 107 7.26 -16.20 6.54
CA LEU A 107 7.71 -17.11 5.51
C LEU A 107 8.21 -16.36 4.27
N LYS A 108 7.49 -15.32 3.83
CA LYS A 108 7.91 -14.48 2.70
C LYS A 108 9.24 -13.80 3.01
N PHE A 109 9.42 -13.24 4.20
CA PHE A 109 10.66 -12.59 4.61
C PHE A 109 11.85 -13.55 4.59
N LEU A 110 11.71 -14.74 5.16
CA LEU A 110 12.79 -15.72 5.28
C LEU A 110 13.13 -16.41 3.95
N ASN A 111 12.11 -16.88 3.21
CA ASN A 111 12.30 -17.72 2.03
C ASN A 111 12.83 -16.97 0.80
N ASN A 112 12.80 -15.64 0.83
CA ASN A 112 13.25 -14.78 -0.27
C ASN A 112 14.63 -14.15 -0.03
N LEU A 113 15.32 -14.59 1.01
CA LEU A 113 16.74 -14.28 1.21
C LEU A 113 17.61 -15.07 0.24
N GLN A 114 18.78 -14.52 -0.10
CA GLN A 114 19.76 -15.21 -0.94
C GLN A 114 20.30 -16.49 -0.25
N PRO A 115 20.81 -17.47 -1.03
CA PRO A 115 21.24 -18.77 -0.51
C PRO A 115 22.26 -18.72 0.62
N GLU A 116 23.09 -17.67 0.69
CA GLU A 116 24.06 -17.48 1.78
C GLU A 116 23.41 -17.47 3.18
N TRP A 117 22.13 -17.11 3.26
CA TRP A 117 21.35 -17.08 4.49
C TRP A 117 20.67 -18.41 4.84
N SER A 118 20.70 -19.41 3.94
CA SER A 118 19.91 -20.65 4.05
C SER A 118 20.12 -21.38 5.38
N ARG A 119 21.37 -21.51 5.85
CA ARG A 119 21.66 -22.17 7.13
C ARG A 119 20.95 -21.48 8.30
N ARG A 120 20.94 -20.14 8.33
CA ARG A 120 20.31 -19.35 9.40
C ARG A 120 18.80 -19.41 9.31
N VAL A 121 18.25 -19.35 8.10
CA VAL A 121 16.82 -19.51 7.83
C VAL A 121 16.33 -20.85 8.38
N THR A 122 17.03 -21.95 8.10
CA THR A 122 16.70 -23.28 8.64
C THR A 122 16.67 -23.31 10.17
N ILE A 123 17.66 -22.69 10.83
CA ILE A 123 17.71 -22.61 12.30
C ILE A 123 16.50 -21.82 12.83
N ILE A 124 16.15 -20.71 12.20
CA ILE A 124 14.98 -19.91 12.59
C ILE A 124 13.69 -20.74 12.46
N HIS A 125 13.50 -21.46 11.34
CA HIS A 125 12.33 -22.34 11.16
C HIS A 125 12.20 -23.41 12.25
N GLN A 126 13.33 -23.92 12.76
CA GLN A 126 13.34 -24.97 13.78
C GLN A 126 13.18 -24.43 15.21
N THR A 127 13.62 -23.19 15.47
CA THR A 127 13.75 -22.65 16.83
C THR A 127 12.75 -21.57 17.19
N LYS A 128 12.05 -21.00 16.19
CA LYS A 128 11.11 -19.90 16.38
C LYS A 128 9.72 -20.28 15.89
N ASP A 129 8.72 -19.84 16.65
CA ASP A 129 7.33 -19.94 16.22
C ASP A 129 6.99 -18.77 15.28
N LEU A 130 6.83 -19.09 13.99
CA LEU A 130 6.53 -18.11 12.95
C LEU A 130 5.08 -17.62 12.97
N HIS A 131 4.19 -18.23 13.76
CA HIS A 131 2.84 -17.72 13.95
C HIS A 131 2.80 -16.54 14.92
N THR A 132 3.73 -16.49 15.87
CA THR A 132 3.74 -15.47 16.92
C THR A 132 4.80 -14.40 16.71
N ALA A 133 5.98 -14.78 16.22
CA ALA A 133 7.09 -13.87 15.96
C ALA A 133 6.73 -12.78 14.92
N ASP A 134 7.35 -11.61 15.05
CA ASP A 134 7.33 -10.57 14.01
C ASP A 134 8.59 -10.67 13.13
N TYR A 135 8.47 -10.36 11.84
CA TYR A 135 9.60 -10.39 10.91
C TYR A 135 10.74 -9.44 11.33
N THR A 136 10.45 -8.39 12.11
CA THR A 136 11.47 -7.54 12.73
C THR A 136 12.31 -8.31 13.75
N GLN A 137 11.68 -9.16 14.57
CA GLN A 137 12.42 -10.02 15.50
C GLN A 137 13.27 -11.05 14.75
N LEU A 138 12.75 -11.57 13.63
CA LEU A 138 13.52 -12.47 12.76
C LEU A 138 14.73 -11.76 12.15
N TYR A 139 14.56 -10.52 11.71
CA TYR A 139 15.65 -9.66 11.26
C TYR A 139 16.71 -9.44 12.35
N ASP A 140 16.31 -9.13 13.58
CA ASP A 140 17.24 -8.91 14.69
C ASP A 140 18.11 -10.16 14.95
N ILE A 141 17.51 -11.35 14.88
CA ILE A 141 18.22 -12.64 14.99
C ILE A 141 19.23 -12.79 13.85
N LEU A 142 18.83 -12.49 12.61
CA LEU A 142 19.72 -12.57 11.44
C LEU A 142 20.88 -11.57 11.56
N LYS A 143 20.61 -10.34 12.00
CA LYS A 143 21.61 -9.28 12.18
C LYS A 143 22.60 -9.60 13.29
N TYR A 144 22.12 -10.06 14.45
CA TYR A 144 22.97 -10.45 15.57
C TYR A 144 23.95 -11.55 15.16
N ASN A 145 23.43 -12.61 14.53
CA ASN A 145 24.27 -13.74 14.14
C ASN A 145 25.25 -13.39 13.00
N GLN A 146 24.99 -12.33 12.22
CA GLN A 146 25.93 -11.80 11.23
C GLN A 146 27.15 -11.20 11.91
N LYS A 147 26.91 -10.35 12.92
CA LYS A 147 27.97 -9.73 13.72
C LYS A 147 28.91 -10.76 14.35
N GLU A 148 28.37 -11.80 14.97
CA GLU A 148 29.18 -12.88 15.58
C GLU A 148 30.07 -13.62 14.56
N LEU A 149 29.57 -13.87 13.34
CA LEU A 149 30.39 -14.49 12.30
C LEU A 149 31.50 -13.57 11.79
N ASP A 150 31.23 -12.27 11.70
CA ASP A 150 32.21 -11.31 11.23
C ASP A 150 33.32 -11.10 12.27
N GLU A 151 32.99 -11.16 13.57
CA GLU A 151 33.96 -11.17 14.68
C GLU A 151 34.84 -12.43 14.65
N LEU A 152 34.24 -13.63 14.51
CA LEU A 152 34.99 -14.89 14.44
C LEU A 152 35.91 -15.02 13.22
N LYS A 153 35.64 -14.30 12.13
CA LYS A 153 36.50 -14.27 10.93
C LYS A 153 37.64 -13.25 11.03
N ALA A 154 37.55 -12.31 11.96
CA ALA A 154 38.55 -11.26 12.17
C ALA A 154 39.65 -11.68 13.16
N GLU A 155 39.47 -12.80 13.87
CA GLU A 155 40.46 -13.49 14.70
C GLU A 155 41.31 -14.47 13.87
#